data_AF-A0A9W6TGC1-F1
#
_entry.id   AF-A0A9W6TGC1-F1
#
_cell.length_a   1.000
_cell.length_b   1.000
_cell.length_c   1.000
_cell.angle_alpha   90.00
_cell.angle_beta   90.00
_cell.angle_gamma   90.00
#
_symmetry.space_group_name_H-M   'P 1'
#
loop_
_entity.id
_entity.type
_entity.pdbx_description
1 polymer ?
#
loop_
_entity_poly.entity_id
_entity_poly.type
_entity_poly.pdbx_seq_one_letter_code
_entity_poly.pdbx_strand_id
1 'polypeptide(L)'
;MCKRIGSKYGDLASFSITSAATDVQDFILMHSNGASSIVYGLSYGTAWVERLMHLDPPGVVGYVLDGVAPASGAAKDTFPYFSTWETDFGKVGDDFLDLCAQSRQWLHVSLREETIVQHT
;
A
#
# COMPACT_ATOMS: atom_id res chain seq x y z
N MET A 1 7.12 17.77 15.14
CA MET A 1 7.35 16.37 14.70
C MET A 1 8.70 16.21 13.99
N CYS A 2 9.03 16.97 12.94
CA CYS A 2 10.28 16.79 12.16
C CYS A 2 11.59 16.94 12.97
N LYS A 3 11.67 17.87 13.94
CA LYS A 3 12.89 18.07 14.76
C LYS A 3 13.36 16.80 15.51
N ARG A 4 12.43 15.94 15.92
CA ARG A 4 12.76 14.74 16.72
C ARG A 4 13.24 13.57 15.86
N ILE A 5 12.79 13.50 14.62
CA ILE A 5 13.17 12.44 13.67
C ILE A 5 14.56 12.72 13.10
N GLY A 6 14.82 13.96 12.65
CA GLY A 6 16.15 14.34 12.18
C GLY A 6 17.24 14.21 13.26
N SER A 7 16.90 14.53 14.52
CA SER A 7 17.84 14.32 15.64
C SER A 7 18.16 12.84 15.90
N LYS A 8 17.25 11.91 15.56
CA LYS A 8 17.44 10.47 15.81
C LYS A 8 18.11 9.76 14.64
N TYR A 9 17.75 10.14 13.42
CA TYR A 9 18.12 9.41 12.21
C TYR A 9 19.05 10.19 11.26
N GLY A 10 19.38 11.44 11.60
CA GLY A 10 20.26 12.27 10.79
C GLY A 10 19.57 12.86 9.57
N ASP A 11 20.21 12.73 8.41
CA ASP A 11 19.72 13.28 7.16
C ASP A 11 18.44 12.57 6.70
N LEU A 12 17.31 13.27 6.73
CA LEU A 12 16.02 12.71 6.32
C LEU A 12 15.93 12.48 4.81
N ALA A 13 16.80 13.09 4.00
CA ALA A 13 16.88 12.81 2.56
C ALA A 13 17.33 11.36 2.28
N SER A 14 17.97 10.70 3.25
CA SER A 14 18.30 9.28 3.15
C SER A 14 17.07 8.36 3.13
N PHE A 15 15.92 8.82 3.63
CA PHE A 15 14.66 8.07 3.62
C PHE A 15 13.89 8.33 2.33
N SER A 16 14.36 7.75 1.22
CA SER A 16 13.79 7.93 -0.11
C SER A 16 13.47 6.61 -0.81
N ILE A 17 12.63 6.67 -1.85
CA ILE A 17 12.34 5.54 -2.74
C ILE A 17 13.63 4.98 -3.36
N THR A 18 14.54 5.88 -3.77
CA THR A 18 15.82 5.47 -4.35
C THR A 18 16.70 4.77 -3.33
N SER A 19 16.82 5.30 -2.11
CA SER A 19 17.61 4.65 -1.06
C SER A 19 17.07 3.27 -0.73
N ALA A 20 15.74 3.14 -0.57
CA ALA A 20 15.11 1.84 -0.31
C ALA A 20 15.35 0.83 -1.44
N ALA A 21 15.31 1.26 -2.70
CA ALA A 21 15.64 0.40 -3.84
C ALA A 21 17.11 -0.03 -3.83
N THR A 22 18.03 0.89 -3.52
CA THR A 22 19.47 0.57 -3.39
C THR A 22 19.70 -0.43 -2.25
N ASP A 23 19.09 -0.23 -1.08
CA ASP A 23 19.23 -1.14 0.06
C ASP A 23 18.79 -2.57 -0.30
N VAL A 24 17.70 -2.72 -1.08
CA VAL A 24 17.23 -4.02 -1.54
C VAL A 24 18.15 -4.62 -2.61
N GLN A 25 18.68 -3.82 -3.53
CA GLN A 25 19.70 -4.27 -4.49
C GLN A 25 20.92 -4.85 -3.73
N ASP A 26 21.44 -4.11 -2.75
CA ASP A 26 22.59 -4.54 -1.96
C ASP A 26 22.26 -5.81 -1.16
N PHE A 27 21.07 -5.90 -0.57
CA PHE A 27 20.61 -7.09 0.13
C PHE A 27 20.61 -8.33 -0.79
N ILE A 28 20.07 -8.20 -2.01
CA ILE A 28 20.05 -9.29 -2.99
C ILE A 28 21.48 -9.68 -3.38
N LEU A 29 22.35 -8.71 -3.65
CA LEU A 29 23.75 -8.96 -4.01
C LEU A 29 24.52 -9.68 -2.90
N MET A 30 24.31 -9.29 -1.64
CA MET A 30 25.02 -9.85 -0.49
C MET A 30 24.49 -11.20 -0.03
N HIS A 31 23.19 -11.48 -0.24
CA HIS A 31 22.52 -12.61 0.43
C HIS A 31 21.86 -13.62 -0.50
N SER A 32 21.75 -13.36 -1.81
CA SER A 32 21.20 -14.34 -2.76
C SER A 32 22.09 -15.55 -2.98
N ASN A 33 23.39 -15.47 -2.65
CA ASN A 33 24.38 -16.52 -2.91
C ASN A 33 24.38 -17.00 -4.38
N GLY A 34 24.12 -16.08 -5.32
CA GLY A 34 24.02 -16.37 -6.75
C GLY A 34 22.71 -17.01 -7.20
N ALA A 35 21.74 -17.18 -6.30
CA ALA A 35 20.40 -17.67 -6.65
C ALA A 35 19.57 -16.60 -7.34
N SER A 36 18.68 -17.05 -8.23
CA SER A 36 17.69 -16.19 -8.86
C SER A 36 16.67 -15.69 -7.85
N SER A 37 16.33 -14.41 -7.92
CA SER A 37 15.37 -13.74 -7.04
C SER A 37 14.17 -13.22 -7.83
N ILE A 38 12.98 -13.32 -7.22
CA ILE A 38 11.76 -12.63 -7.69
C ILE A 38 11.40 -11.63 -6.61
N VAL A 39 11.19 -10.37 -7.00
CA VAL A 39 10.84 -9.30 -6.06
C VAL A 39 9.34 -9.05 -6.10
N TYR A 40 8.69 -9.16 -4.94
CA TYR A 40 7.26 -8.86 -4.77
C TYR A 40 7.11 -7.51 -4.07
N GLY A 41 6.43 -6.56 -4.72
CA GLY A 41 6.06 -5.26 -4.18
C GLY A 41 4.55 -5.17 -3.95
N LEU A 42 4.16 -4.72 -2.76
CA LEU A 42 2.76 -4.51 -2.38
C LEU A 42 2.53 -3.04 -2.00
N SER A 43 1.46 -2.43 -2.51
CA SER A 43 1.07 -1.05 -2.17
C SER A 43 2.23 -0.07 -2.42
N TYR A 44 2.59 0.77 -1.46
CA TYR A 44 3.77 1.64 -1.54
C TYR A 44 5.06 0.90 -1.97
N GLY A 45 5.15 -0.40 -1.67
CA GLY A 45 6.27 -1.24 -2.10
C GLY A 45 6.49 -1.25 -3.61
N THR A 46 5.43 -1.11 -4.41
CA THR A 46 5.56 -1.08 -5.88
C THR A 46 6.36 0.13 -6.35
N ALA A 47 6.32 1.26 -5.64
CA ALA A 47 7.04 2.47 -6.05
C ALA A 47 8.56 2.30 -5.98
N TRP A 48 9.10 1.66 -4.93
CA TRP A 48 10.53 1.37 -4.86
C TRP A 48 10.92 0.12 -5.66
N VAL A 49 10.01 -0.84 -5.86
CA VAL A 49 10.26 -1.96 -6.78
C VAL A 49 10.38 -1.47 -8.23
N GLU A 50 9.53 -0.54 -8.67
CA GLU A 50 9.70 0.13 -9.97
C GLU A 50 11.04 0.86 -10.06
N ARG A 51 11.51 1.47 -8.97
CA ARG A 51 12.85 2.06 -8.94
C ARG A 51 13.95 1.00 -9.01
N LEU A 52 13.79 -0.14 -8.34
CA LEU A 52 14.70 -1.28 -8.39
C LEU A 52 14.77 -1.89 -9.80
N MET A 53 13.66 -1.94 -10.54
CA MET A 53 13.65 -2.36 -11.95
C MET A 53 14.57 -1.48 -12.81
N HIS A 54 14.61 -0.17 -12.56
CA HIS A 54 15.52 0.74 -13.25
C HIS A 54 17.00 0.57 -12.83
N LEU A 55 17.26 0.03 -11.64
CA LEU A 55 18.62 -0.28 -11.18
C LEU A 55 19.16 -1.60 -11.75
N ASP A 56 18.28 -2.42 -12.34
CA ASP A 56 18.60 -3.70 -12.99
C ASP A 56 19.58 -4.59 -12.20
N PRO A 57 19.26 -4.94 -10.93
CA PRO A 57 20.14 -5.75 -10.10
C PRO A 57 20.35 -7.15 -10.71
N PRO A 58 21.61 -7.62 -10.80
CA PRO A 58 21.88 -8.95 -11.34
C PRO A 58 21.28 -10.04 -10.43
N GLY A 59 20.78 -11.10 -11.05
CA GLY A 59 20.14 -12.21 -10.35
C GLY A 59 18.65 -12.02 -10.06
N VAL A 60 18.09 -10.82 -10.29
CA VAL A 60 16.63 -10.66 -10.31
C VAL A 60 16.07 -11.13 -11.65
N VAL A 61 15.17 -12.10 -11.60
CA VAL A 61 14.59 -12.75 -12.78
C VAL A 61 13.12 -12.40 -13.00
N GLY A 62 12.51 -11.64 -12.08
CA GLY A 62 11.12 -11.24 -12.20
C GLY A 62 10.65 -10.32 -11.09
N TYR A 63 9.54 -9.66 -11.36
CA TYR A 63 8.89 -8.70 -10.46
C TYR A 63 7.39 -8.98 -10.42
N VAL A 64 6.79 -8.87 -9.23
CA VAL A 64 5.35 -8.89 -9.03
C VAL A 64 4.95 -7.59 -8.34
N LEU A 65 4.04 -6.84 -8.95
CA LEU A 65 3.54 -5.57 -8.44
C LEU A 65 2.05 -5.73 -8.10
N ASP A 66 1.72 -5.59 -6.82
CA ASP A 66 0.37 -5.82 -6.28
C ASP A 66 -0.15 -4.54 -5.59
N GLY A 67 -1.35 -4.09 -5.95
CA GLY A 67 -1.91 -2.82 -5.48
C GLY A 67 -1.04 -1.60 -5.84
N VAL A 68 -0.77 -1.41 -7.13
CA VAL A 68 0.27 -0.50 -7.65
C VAL A 68 0.09 0.97 -7.22
N ALA A 69 1.11 1.50 -6.54
CA ALA A 69 1.43 2.91 -6.42
C ALA A 69 2.59 3.27 -7.38
N PRO A 70 2.38 4.18 -8.35
CA PRO A 70 3.38 4.47 -9.38
C PRO A 70 4.53 5.36 -8.87
N ALA A 71 5.76 5.08 -9.32
CA ALA A 71 6.95 5.87 -8.99
C ALA A 71 7.08 7.18 -9.77
N SER A 72 6.34 7.32 -10.88
CA SER A 72 6.45 8.47 -11.80
C SER A 72 5.98 9.80 -11.21
N GLY A 73 5.23 9.78 -10.09
CA GLY A 73 4.71 10.98 -9.44
C GLY A 73 3.82 11.82 -10.37
N ALA A 74 3.83 13.14 -10.16
CA ALA A 74 3.12 14.12 -10.99
C ALA A 74 4.08 15.17 -11.54
N ALA A 75 3.63 15.91 -12.57
CA ALA A 75 4.30 17.13 -12.99
C ALA A 75 4.36 18.14 -11.82
N LYS A 76 5.39 19.00 -11.81
CA LYS A 76 5.71 19.91 -10.70
C LYS A 76 4.55 20.83 -10.29
N ASP A 77 3.70 21.16 -11.25
CA ASP A 77 2.52 22.02 -11.14
C ASP A 77 1.21 21.26 -10.89
N THR A 78 1.28 19.94 -10.73
CA THR A 78 0.12 19.06 -10.50
C THR A 78 0.31 18.22 -9.24
N PHE A 79 -0.79 17.89 -8.58
CA PHE A 79 -0.74 16.94 -7.48
C PHE A 79 -0.59 15.51 -8.02
N PRO A 80 0.25 14.67 -7.39
CA PRO A 80 0.35 13.26 -7.77
C PRO A 80 -1.00 12.59 -7.58
N TYR A 81 -1.57 12.13 -8.69
CA TYR A 81 -2.68 11.20 -8.65
C TYR A 81 -2.13 9.88 -8.11
N PHE A 82 -2.48 9.57 -6.86
CA PHE A 82 -2.00 8.37 -6.19
C PHE A 82 -2.90 7.17 -6.50
N SER A 83 -4.21 7.33 -6.33
CA SER A 83 -5.20 6.29 -6.61
C SER A 83 -6.64 6.82 -6.51
N THR A 84 -7.60 6.03 -7.02
CA THR A 84 -9.04 6.13 -6.74
C THR A 84 -9.44 5.44 -5.44
N TRP A 85 -8.49 5.19 -4.53
CA TRP A 85 -8.68 4.33 -3.36
C TRP A 85 -9.96 4.65 -2.58
N GLU A 86 -10.24 5.94 -2.34
CA GLU A 86 -11.47 6.33 -1.65
C GLU A 86 -12.74 5.92 -2.40
N THR A 87 -12.79 6.13 -3.72
CA THR A 87 -13.91 5.72 -4.56
C THR A 87 -14.07 4.19 -4.60
N ASP A 88 -12.96 3.48 -4.74
CA ASP A 88 -12.94 2.02 -4.83
C ASP A 88 -13.37 1.37 -3.49
N PHE A 89 -12.87 1.89 -2.36
CA PHE A 89 -13.29 1.47 -1.03
C PHE A 89 -14.73 1.86 -0.71
N GLY A 90 -15.19 3.01 -1.20
CA GLY A 90 -16.60 3.41 -1.10
C GLY A 90 -17.52 2.36 -1.73
N LYS A 91 -17.21 1.92 -2.95
CA LYS A 91 -17.97 0.85 -3.61
C LYS A 91 -17.96 -0.47 -2.83
N VAL A 92 -16.80 -0.89 -2.33
CA VAL A 92 -16.69 -2.11 -1.50
C VAL A 92 -17.51 -1.98 -0.21
N GLY A 93 -17.53 -0.78 0.39
CA GLY A 93 -18.36 -0.46 1.56
C GLY A 93 -19.84 -0.58 1.26
N ASP A 94 -20.30 0.01 0.15
CA ASP A 94 -21.69 -0.08 -0.29
C ASP A 94 -22.10 -1.54 -0.55
N ASP A 95 -21.29 -2.29 -1.32
CA ASP A 95 -21.54 -3.70 -1.63
C ASP A 95 -21.60 -4.54 -0.33
N PHE A 96 -20.76 -4.24 0.67
CA PHE A 96 -20.77 -4.89 1.97
C PHE A 96 -22.05 -4.58 2.78
N LEU A 97 -22.47 -3.31 2.83
CA LEU A 97 -23.68 -2.89 3.54
C LEU A 97 -24.95 -3.48 2.90
N ASP A 98 -24.99 -3.57 1.57
CA ASP A 98 -26.08 -4.21 0.82
C ASP A 98 -26.19 -5.70 1.17
N LEU A 99 -25.05 -6.40 1.30
CA LEU A 99 -25.02 -7.80 1.75
C LEU A 99 -25.50 -7.94 3.21
N CYS A 100 -25.12 -7.00 4.08
CA CYS A 100 -25.58 -6.99 5.47
C CYS A 100 -27.10 -6.86 5.54
N ALA A 101 -27.70 -5.93 4.79
CA ALA A 101 -29.15 -5.71 4.75
C ALA A 101 -29.94 -6.95 4.28
N GLN A 102 -29.34 -7.77 3.41
CA GLN A 102 -29.95 -9.02 2.92
C GLN A 102 -29.85 -10.18 3.90
N SER A 103 -28.93 -10.10 4.87
CA SER A 103 -28.68 -11.21 5.80
C SER A 103 -29.63 -11.18 7.00
N ARG A 104 -30.24 -12.34 7.30
CA ARG A 104 -31.22 -12.51 8.40
C ARG A 104 -30.70 -12.15 9.80
N GLN A 105 -29.38 -12.12 9.97
CA GLN A 105 -28.76 -11.80 11.25
C GLN A 105 -28.85 -10.31 11.59
N TRP A 106 -28.83 -9.42 10.59
CA TRP A 106 -29.02 -7.98 10.78
C TRP A 106 -30.50 -7.63 11.01
N LEU A 107 -31.42 -8.30 10.29
CA LEU A 107 -32.86 -8.19 10.55
C LEU A 107 -33.23 -8.58 12.00
N HIS A 108 -32.57 -9.59 12.59
CA HIS A 108 -32.82 -9.99 13.98
C HIS A 108 -32.27 -9.01 15.04
N VAL A 109 -31.28 -8.19 14.72
CA VAL A 109 -30.75 -7.14 15.61
C VAL A 109 -31.63 -5.90 15.51
N SER A 110 -31.96 -5.47 14.29
CA SER A 110 -32.84 -4.32 14.05
C SER A 110 -34.25 -4.52 14.62
N LEU A 111 -34.86 -5.70 14.44
CA LEU A 111 -36.17 -5.99 15.02
C LEU A 111 -36.16 -6.01 16.56
N ARG A 112 -35.03 -6.35 17.21
CA ARG A 112 -34.93 -6.26 18.68
C ARG A 112 -34.82 -4.82 19.17
N GLU A 113 -34.09 -3.96 18.46
CA GLU A 113 -34.01 -2.53 18.81
C GLU A 113 -35.35 -1.81 18.60
N GLU A 114 -36.07 -2.09 17.51
CA GLU A 114 -37.41 -1.51 17.29
C GLU A 114 -38.42 -1.95 18.35
N THR A 115 -38.34 -3.20 18.83
CA THR A 115 -39.22 -3.70 19.90
C THR A 115 -38.92 -3.01 21.25
N ILE A 116 -37.67 -2.62 21.52
CA ILE A 116 -37.30 -1.92 22.74
C ILE A 116 -37.78 -0.46 22.72
N VAL A 117 -37.70 0.21 21.56
CA VAL A 117 -38.13 1.62 21.42
C VAL A 117 -39.65 1.79 21.42
N GLN A 118 -40.42 0.79 20.98
CA GLN A 118 -41.89 0.85 21.00
C GLN A 118 -42.53 0.56 22.37
N HIS A 119 -41.74 0.15 23.38
CA HIS A 119 -42.23 -0.18 24.72
C HIS A 119 -41.76 0.80 25.83
N THR A 120 -41.25 1.97 25.44
CA THR A 120 -41.00 3.14 26.31
C THR A 120 -41.87 4.31 25.90
#